data_AF-A0A7C9A226-F1
#
_entry.id   AF-A0A7C9A226-F1
#
_cell.length_a   1.000
_cell.length_b   1.000
_cell.length_c   1.000
_cell.angle_alpha   90.00
_cell.angle_beta   90.00
_cell.angle_gamma   90.00
#
_symmetry.space_group_name_H-M   'P 1'
#
loop_
_entity.id
_entity.type
_entity.pdbx_description
1 polymer ?
#
loop_
_entity_poly.entity_id
_entity_poly.type
_entity_poly.pdbx_seq_one_letter_code
_entity_poly.pdbx_strand_id
1 'polypeptide(L)'
;SPVSSFSSNQYDITILIWKDPKLGNWWMSFGDDALVGYWPAELFNHLTDHATMVEWGGEVVNTRPDGLHTSTQMGSGHFAEDGFGKSSYFRNLEIVDSDNTLT
;
A
#
# COMPACT_ATOMS: atom_id res chain seq x y z
N SER A 1 -14.18 -10.28 1.42
CA SER A 1 -13.48 -11.53 1.09
C SER A 1 -13.86 -11.95 -0.31
N PRO A 2 -12.85 -12.15 -1.17
CA PRO A 2 -12.24 -13.48 -1.28
C PRO A 2 -10.89 -13.60 -0.54
N VAL A 3 -10.48 -14.84 -0.24
CA VAL A 3 -9.15 -15.19 0.29
C VAL A 3 -8.27 -15.60 -0.89
N SER A 4 -7.00 -15.16 -0.89
CA SER A 4 -6.05 -15.49 -1.96
C SER A 4 -5.78 -17.00 -2.02
N SER A 5 -5.64 -17.53 -3.24
CA SER A 5 -5.33 -18.94 -3.50
C SER A 5 -4.47 -19.06 -4.76
N PHE A 6 -3.57 -20.04 -4.78
CA PHE A 6 -2.64 -20.25 -5.88
C PHE A 6 -3.35 -20.71 -7.16
N SER A 7 -2.99 -20.14 -8.31
CA SER A 7 -3.58 -20.41 -9.63
C SER A 7 -5.10 -20.21 -9.67
N SER A 8 -5.60 -19.24 -8.91
CA SER A 8 -7.02 -18.92 -8.78
C SER A 8 -7.32 -17.52 -9.34
N ASN A 9 -8.54 -17.05 -9.11
CA ASN A 9 -8.95 -15.70 -9.50
C ASN A 9 -8.05 -14.65 -8.85
N GLN A 10 -7.53 -13.75 -9.68
CA GLN A 10 -6.80 -12.57 -9.25
C GLN A 10 -7.74 -11.36 -9.33
N TYR A 11 -7.64 -10.50 -8.32
CA TYR A 11 -8.46 -9.32 -8.18
C TYR A 11 -7.57 -8.10 -8.07
N ASP A 12 -7.99 -7.03 -8.73
CA ASP A 12 -7.38 -5.72 -8.60
C ASP A 12 -8.16 -4.88 -7.60
N ILE A 13 -7.44 -4.07 -6.85
CA ILE A 13 -8.02 -3.00 -6.04
C ILE A 13 -7.29 -1.70 -6.36
N THR A 14 -8.03 -0.60 -6.36
CA THR A 14 -7.47 0.75 -6.45
C THR A 14 -7.46 1.35 -5.06
N ILE A 15 -6.34 1.93 -4.66
CA ILE A 15 -6.20 2.67 -3.40
C ILE A 15 -5.66 4.04 -3.76
N LEU A 16 -6.31 5.08 -3.26
CA LEU A 16 -5.81 6.45 -3.32
C LEU A 16 -5.67 6.96 -1.89
N ILE A 17 -4.50 7.51 -1.57
CA ILE A 17 -4.24 8.21 -0.32
C ILE A 17 -3.81 9.63 -0.68
N TRP A 18 -4.44 10.62 -0.07
CA TRP A 18 -4.13 12.03 -0.32
C TRP A 18 -4.32 12.87 0.92
N LYS A 19 -3.68 14.03 0.91
CA LYS A 19 -3.84 15.04 1.95
C LYS A 19 -4.72 16.16 1.42
N ASP A 20 -5.78 16.49 2.15
CA ASP A 20 -6.65 17.62 1.83
C ASP A 20 -5.85 18.93 1.90
N PRO A 21 -5.73 19.70 0.80
CA PRO A 21 -4.95 20.93 0.78
C PRO A 21 -5.55 22.06 1.63
N LYS A 22 -6.84 21.97 1.99
CA LYS A 22 -7.53 23.00 2.78
C LYS A 22 -7.41 22.76 4.28
N LEU A 23 -7.66 21.52 4.71
CA LEU A 23 -7.72 21.15 6.12
C LEU A 23 -6.47 20.42 6.60
N GLY A 24 -5.65 19.90 5.69
CA GLY A 24 -4.45 19.12 6.01
C GLY A 24 -4.73 17.68 6.47
N ASN A 25 -5.98 17.25 6.48
CA ASN A 25 -6.38 15.90 6.88
C ASN A 25 -6.03 14.89 5.78
N TRP A 26 -5.66 13.69 6.18
CA TRP A 26 -5.37 12.60 5.27
C TRP A 26 -6.61 11.74 5.03
N TRP A 27 -6.79 11.35 3.79
CA TRP A 27 -7.91 10.53 3.32
C TRP A 27 -7.40 9.29 2.60
N MET A 28 -8.17 8.22 2.67
CA MET A 28 -7.97 7.03 1.86
C MET A 28 -9.29 6.61 1.22
N SER A 29 -9.28 6.42 -0.09
CA SER A 29 -10.35 5.75 -0.82
C SER A 29 -9.95 4.34 -1.26
N PHE A 30 -10.97 3.51 -1.39
CA PHE A 30 -10.90 2.15 -1.92
C PHE A 30 -11.81 2.05 -3.14
N GLY A 31 -11.26 1.61 -4.28
CA GLY A 31 -11.96 1.68 -5.56
C GLY A 31 -12.20 3.13 -6.00
N ASP A 32 -13.26 3.36 -6.77
CA ASP A 32 -13.47 4.65 -7.43
C ASP A 32 -13.89 5.76 -6.44
N ASP A 33 -14.75 5.45 -5.46
CA ASP A 33 -15.37 6.50 -4.62
C ASP A 33 -15.55 6.13 -3.13
N ALA A 34 -15.18 4.92 -2.69
CA ALA A 34 -15.45 4.52 -1.31
C ALA A 34 -14.39 5.10 -0.35
N LEU A 35 -14.74 6.19 0.34
CA LEU A 35 -13.94 6.73 1.45
C LEU A 35 -13.95 5.75 2.63
N VAL A 36 -12.79 5.19 2.95
CA VAL A 36 -12.63 4.18 4.01
C VAL A 36 -11.66 4.60 5.11
N GLY A 37 -10.80 5.58 4.84
CA GLY A 37 -9.83 6.09 5.81
C GLY A 37 -9.90 7.60 5.96
N TYR A 38 -9.76 8.05 7.21
CA TYR A 38 -9.70 9.45 7.59
C TYR A 38 -8.75 9.60 8.78
N TRP A 39 -7.77 10.48 8.65
CA TRP A 39 -6.82 10.80 9.71
C TRP A 39 -6.68 12.32 9.82
N PRO A 40 -7.13 12.91 10.94
CA PRO A 40 -6.89 14.32 11.24
C PRO A 40 -5.41 14.69 11.19
N ALA A 41 -5.09 15.89 10.73
CA ALA A 41 -3.73 16.39 10.60
C ALA A 41 -2.96 16.32 11.93
N GLU A 42 -3.65 16.50 13.06
CA GLU A 42 -3.08 16.53 14.41
C GLU A 42 -2.55 15.17 14.88
N LEU A 43 -2.88 14.08 14.18
CA LEU A 43 -2.32 12.76 14.48
C LEU A 43 -0.87 12.60 14.01
N PHE A 44 -0.39 13.47 13.11
CA PHE A 44 0.90 13.30 12.47
C PHE A 44 1.88 14.43 12.83
N ASN A 45 3.10 14.03 13.18
CA ASN A 45 4.24 14.94 13.40
C ASN A 45 5.20 14.97 12.19
N HIS A 46 5.24 13.90 11.39
CA HIS A 46 6.15 13.75 10.25
C HIS A 46 5.43 13.84 8.89
N LEU A 47 4.10 13.70 8.88
CA LEU A 47 3.24 13.82 7.70
C LEU A 47 2.33 15.06 7.77
N THR A 48 2.68 16.02 8.64
CA THR A 48 1.89 17.24 8.84
C THR A 48 1.94 18.15 7.62
N ASP A 49 3.08 18.19 6.92
CA ASP A 49 3.29 19.01 5.73
C ASP A 49 3.13 18.17 4.46
N HIS A 50 4.02 17.20 4.23
CA HIS A 50 3.96 16.26 3.11
C HIS A 50 4.71 14.97 3.47
N ALA A 51 4.54 13.92 2.66
CA ALA A 51 5.37 12.73 2.73
C ALA A 51 6.71 13.00 2.02
N THR A 52 7.83 12.71 2.68
CA THR A 52 9.18 12.82 2.07
C THR A 52 9.62 11.53 1.38
N MET A 53 8.88 10.44 1.59
CA MET A 53 9.13 9.12 1.04
C MET A 53 7.80 8.42 0.78
N VAL A 54 7.68 7.77 -0.36
CA VAL A 54 6.53 6.95 -0.75
C VAL A 54 7.06 5.60 -1.20
N GLU A 55 6.56 4.53 -0.60
CA GLU A 55 7.00 3.16 -0.87
C GLU A 55 5.78 2.25 -1.10
N TRP A 56 5.99 1.22 -1.91
CA TRP A 56 5.00 0.21 -2.28
C TRP A 56 5.73 -1.13 -2.37
N GLY A 57 5.16 -2.16 -1.78
CA GLY A 57 5.76 -3.48 -1.79
C GLY A 57 5.18 -4.36 -0.70
N GLY A 58 5.85 -5.47 -0.46
CA GLY A 58 5.69 -6.24 0.77
C GLY A 58 6.97 -6.14 1.60
N GLU A 59 6.82 -6.07 2.92
CA GLU A 59 7.94 -6.02 3.84
C GLU A 59 7.87 -7.18 4.86
N VAL A 60 8.96 -7.97 4.94
CA VAL A 60 9.20 -8.90 6.05
C VAL A 60 10.39 -8.40 6.83
N VAL A 61 10.18 -8.06 8.10
CA VAL A 61 11.25 -7.60 9.00
C VAL A 61 11.63 -8.72 9.97
N ASN A 62 12.94 -8.92 10.16
CA ASN A 62 13.47 -9.78 11.21
C ASN A 62 14.57 -9.06 12.00
N THR A 63 14.30 -8.78 13.26
CA THR A 63 15.25 -8.11 14.17
C THR A 63 15.92 -9.06 15.15
N ARG A 64 15.67 -10.37 15.06
CA ARG A 64 16.22 -11.35 16.00
C ARG A 64 17.72 -11.54 15.79
N PRO A 65 18.51 -11.64 16.87
CA PRO A 65 19.92 -12.03 16.77
C PRO A 65 20.04 -13.45 16.21
N ASP A 66 21.24 -13.81 15.76
CA ASP A 66 21.65 -15.12 15.21
C ASP A 66 21.30 -15.40 13.74
N GLY A 67 20.77 -14.42 13.00
CA GLY A 67 20.69 -14.46 11.53
C GLY A 67 19.78 -15.54 10.93
N LEU A 68 19.01 -16.25 11.76
CA LEU A 68 17.97 -17.17 11.30
C LEU A 68 16.85 -16.36 10.66
N HIS A 69 16.53 -16.66 9.40
CA HIS A 69 15.42 -16.04 8.68
C HIS A 69 14.11 -16.20 9.48
N THR A 70 13.29 -15.16 9.48
CA THR A 70 11.97 -15.19 10.13
C THR A 70 11.08 -16.26 9.50
N SER A 71 10.28 -16.95 10.33
CA SER A 71 9.25 -17.90 9.87
C SER A 71 8.03 -17.19 9.26
N THR A 72 7.96 -15.87 9.33
CA THR A 72 6.89 -15.07 8.73
C THR A 72 6.98 -15.18 7.21
N GLN A 73 5.99 -15.85 6.63
CA GLN A 73 5.81 -15.91 5.19
C GLN A 73 5.14 -14.64 4.67
N MET A 74 5.51 -14.21 3.47
CA MET A 74 4.85 -13.12 2.76
C MET A 74 4.34 -13.62 1.41
N GLY A 75 3.12 -13.21 1.06
CA GLY A 75 2.49 -13.65 -0.18
C GLY A 75 2.30 -15.18 -0.25
N SER A 76 2.38 -15.73 -1.45
CA SER A 76 2.19 -17.17 -1.70
C SER A 76 3.46 -17.99 -1.50
N GLY A 77 4.62 -17.36 -1.26
CA GLY A 77 5.93 -18.04 -1.25
C GLY A 77 6.48 -18.36 -2.66
N HIS A 78 5.80 -17.92 -3.72
CA HIS A 78 6.23 -18.05 -5.10
C HIS A 78 6.94 -16.78 -5.58
N PHE A 79 7.83 -16.94 -6.56
CA PHE A 79 8.51 -15.80 -7.16
C PHE A 79 7.62 -15.06 -8.17
N ALA A 80 7.99 -13.82 -8.49
CA ALA A 80 7.18 -12.94 -9.34
C ALA A 80 6.99 -13.48 -10.77
N GLU A 81 7.96 -14.25 -11.28
CA GLU A 81 8.00 -14.83 -12.62
C GLU A 81 6.88 -15.83 -12.88
N ASP A 82 6.28 -16.40 -11.82
CA ASP A 82 5.12 -17.28 -11.94
C ASP A 82 3.89 -16.56 -12.54
N GLY A 83 3.83 -15.23 -12.41
CA GLY A 83 2.88 -14.36 -13.10
C GLY A 83 1.44 -14.46 -12.62
N PHE A 84 0.52 -14.08 -13.52
CA PHE A 84 -0.91 -13.92 -13.24
C PHE A 84 -1.53 -15.15 -12.59
N GLY A 85 -2.32 -14.94 -11.54
CA GLY A 85 -2.96 -15.98 -10.73
C GLY A 85 -2.05 -16.63 -9.69
N LYS A 86 -0.75 -16.29 -9.64
CA LYS A 86 0.24 -16.94 -8.74
C LYS A 86 1.07 -15.95 -7.94
N SER A 87 1.37 -14.79 -8.51
CA SER A 87 2.09 -13.69 -7.85
C SER A 87 1.22 -12.45 -7.71
N SER A 88 1.47 -11.68 -6.63
CA SER A 88 0.90 -10.36 -6.43
C SER A 88 1.71 -9.31 -7.20
N TYR A 89 1.05 -8.22 -7.61
CA TYR A 89 1.71 -7.12 -8.28
C TYR A 89 1.15 -5.78 -7.80
N PHE A 90 1.92 -4.74 -8.08
CA PHE A 90 1.49 -3.35 -8.07
C PHE A 90 1.60 -2.83 -9.50
N ARG A 91 0.62 -2.05 -9.95
CA ARG A 91 0.62 -1.43 -11.28
C ARG A 91 -0.02 -0.06 -11.21
N ASN A 92 0.24 0.77 -12.23
CA ASN A 92 -0.30 2.12 -12.34
C ASN A 92 -0.02 2.94 -11.07
N LEU A 93 1.24 2.90 -10.62
CA LEU A 93 1.68 3.64 -9.44
C LEU A 93 1.81 5.11 -9.81
N GLU A 94 1.05 5.94 -9.08
CA GLU A 94 1.03 7.39 -9.21
C GLU A 94 1.14 8.01 -7.82
N ILE A 95 1.62 9.24 -7.75
CA ILE A 95 1.74 10.02 -6.51
C ILE A 95 0.87 11.27 -6.61
N VAL A 96 0.17 11.60 -5.52
CA VAL A 96 -0.52 12.88 -5.39
C VAL A 96 0.49 13.96 -5.05
N ASP A 97 0.66 14.92 -5.95
CA ASP A 97 1.62 16.01 -5.80
C ASP A 97 1.07 17.18 -4.96
N SER A 98 1.86 18.25 -4.84
CA SER A 98 1.50 19.45 -4.09
C SER A 98 0.31 20.22 -4.68
N ASP A 99 0.03 20.05 -5.97
CA ASP A 99 -1.11 20.64 -6.66
C ASP A 99 -2.36 19.74 -6.54
N ASN A 100 -2.26 18.65 -5.78
CA ASN A 100 -3.27 17.63 -5.55
C ASN A 100 -3.70 16.95 -6.86
N THR A 101 -2.71 16.64 -7.71
CA THR A 101 -2.86 15.92 -8.98
C THR A 101 -2.07 14.61 -8.96
N LEU A 102 -2.51 13.61 -9.74
CA LEU A 102 -1.82 12.32 -9.89
C LEU A 102 -0.69 12.45 -10.93
N THR A 103 0.51 11.99 -10.56
CA THR A 103 1.73 12.04 -11.37
C THR A 103 2.51 10.75 -11.37
#